data_AF-A0A7Z9I925-F1
#
_entry.id   AF-A0A7Z9I925-F1
#
_cell.length_a   1.000
_cell.length_b   1.000
_cell.length_c   1.000
_cell.angle_alpha   90.00
_cell.angle_beta   90.00
_cell.angle_gamma   90.00
#
_symmetry.space_group_name_H-M   'P 1'
#
loop_
_entity.id
_entity.type
_entity.pdbx_description
1 polymer ?
#
loop_
_entity_poly.entity_id
_entity_poly.type
_entity_poly.pdbx_seq_one_letter_code
_entity_poly.pdbx_strand_id
1 'polypeptide(L)'
;MTTLISTNSKEVITPSYSQPLKVISSFKPSGDQPAAIKKLVEGIIKGEEEQVLLGVTGSGKTFTMAKVIEAVQRPTLIMAPNKTLAAQLYGEMKNLFPNNAVEYFVSYYDYYTPEAYVPRSDTYIEKESSINEQIDRLRHSSTRSLVERRDTIIVASVSCIYGIGSVDAYSSMSFILEKNQNISRDIIIRKLVELLYKRRDMDFRRGCFRAKGDVLEIFPSHYEDRSWKISMFGDEIESITEVDPLTGEKIAKMNQVRVFANSHYVTPKPTIKK
;
A
#
# COMPACT_ATOMS: atom_id res chain seq x y z
N MET A 1 -45.19 -14.18 9.61
CA MET A 1 -44.77 -12.90 10.19
C MET A 1 -43.29 -12.99 10.52
N THR A 2 -42.51 -12.14 9.84
CA THR A 2 -41.16 -11.66 10.19
C THR A 2 -40.03 -12.69 10.32
N THR A 3 -39.51 -13.13 9.17
CA THR A 3 -38.15 -13.65 9.06
C THR A 3 -37.17 -12.49 9.29
N LEU A 4 -36.42 -12.54 10.39
CA LEU A 4 -35.32 -11.61 10.68
C LEU A 4 -34.21 -11.83 9.63
N ILE A 5 -34.04 -10.83 8.78
CA ILE A 5 -32.92 -10.71 7.86
C ILE A 5 -31.67 -10.53 8.73
N SER A 6 -30.83 -11.56 8.77
CA SER A 6 -29.49 -11.50 9.34
C SER A 6 -28.71 -10.42 8.61
N THR A 7 -28.34 -9.39 9.37
CA THR A 7 -27.55 -8.24 8.93
C THR A 7 -26.15 -8.68 8.50
N ASN A 8 -25.77 -8.30 7.28
CA ASN A 8 -24.41 -8.39 6.73
C ASN A 8 -23.35 -8.05 7.80
N SER A 9 -22.67 -9.07 8.29
CA SER A 9 -21.41 -8.90 9.02
C SER A 9 -20.38 -8.38 8.02
N LYS A 10 -19.98 -7.11 8.18
CA LYS A 10 -18.75 -6.59 7.55
C LYS A 10 -17.62 -7.53 7.97
N GLU A 11 -17.07 -8.32 7.05
CA GLU A 11 -15.83 -9.05 7.29
C GLU A 11 -14.74 -8.01 7.56
N VAL A 12 -14.45 -7.76 8.84
CA VAL A 12 -13.32 -6.95 9.24
C VAL A 12 -12.08 -7.71 8.83
N ILE A 13 -11.45 -7.26 7.76
CA ILE A 13 -10.24 -7.87 7.22
C ILE A 13 -9.21 -7.89 8.34
N THR A 14 -8.88 -9.09 8.80
CA THR A 14 -7.89 -9.29 9.84
C THR A 14 -6.53 -9.40 9.14
N PRO A 15 -5.56 -8.54 9.45
CA PRO A 15 -4.25 -8.56 8.81
C PRO A 15 -3.59 -9.94 8.99
N SER A 16 -3.08 -10.49 7.90
CA SER A 16 -2.56 -11.87 7.84
C SER A 16 -1.19 -12.03 8.47
N TYR A 17 -0.43 -10.93 8.60
CA TYR A 17 0.89 -10.89 9.22
C TYR A 17 0.96 -9.77 10.26
N SER A 18 1.34 -10.11 11.49
CA SER A 18 1.53 -9.16 12.58
C SER A 18 2.82 -9.49 13.33
N GLN A 19 3.91 -8.84 12.93
CA GLN A 19 5.12 -8.76 13.75
C GLN A 19 5.08 -7.45 14.56
N PRO A 20 5.70 -7.38 15.74
CA PRO A 20 5.69 -6.15 16.53
C PRO A 20 6.48 -5.03 15.83
N LEU A 21 6.01 -3.79 16.01
CA LEU A 21 6.77 -2.59 15.63
C LEU A 21 8.03 -2.53 16.51
N LYS A 22 9.21 -2.58 15.91
CA LYS A 22 10.46 -2.67 16.67
C LYS A 22 11.54 -1.76 16.08
N VAL A 23 12.09 -0.89 16.93
CA VAL A 23 13.18 -0.01 16.58
C VAL A 23 14.50 -0.78 16.64
N ILE A 24 15.28 -0.72 15.56
CA ILE A 24 16.65 -1.22 15.50
C ILE A 24 17.58 0.00 15.44
N SER A 25 18.31 0.22 16.53
CA SER A 25 19.26 1.33 16.63
C SER A 25 20.31 1.05 17.70
N SER A 26 21.52 1.57 17.51
CA SER A 26 22.56 1.61 18.55
C SER A 26 22.31 2.71 19.59
N PHE A 27 21.45 3.69 19.26
CA PHE A 27 21.10 4.77 20.17
C PHE A 27 20.10 4.32 21.24
N LYS A 28 20.24 4.89 22.44
CA LYS A 28 19.26 4.77 23.53
C LYS A 28 18.67 6.16 23.80
N PRO A 29 17.39 6.26 24.23
CA PRO A 29 16.82 7.53 24.64
C PRO A 29 17.70 8.21 25.69
N SER A 30 18.02 9.48 25.48
CA SER A 30 18.92 10.25 26.36
C SER A 30 18.39 11.68 26.55
N GLY A 31 18.96 12.41 27.52
CA GLY A 31 18.47 13.74 27.90
C GLY A 31 17.01 13.70 28.31
N ASP A 32 16.19 14.57 27.73
CA ASP A 32 14.75 14.67 28.03
C ASP A 32 13.88 13.62 27.30
N GLN A 33 14.45 12.86 26.36
CA GLN A 33 13.68 11.89 25.56
C GLN A 33 12.96 10.83 26.41
N PRO A 34 13.58 10.19 27.43
CA PRO A 34 12.88 9.17 28.23
C PRO A 34 11.62 9.71 28.91
N ALA A 35 11.68 10.92 29.46
CA ALA A 35 10.54 11.56 30.11
C ALA A 35 9.44 11.94 29.10
N ALA A 36 9.84 12.48 27.94
CA ALA A 36 8.91 12.82 26.86
C ALA A 36 8.18 11.58 26.30
N ILE A 37 8.93 10.50 26.03
CA ILE A 37 8.35 9.22 25.55
C ILE A 37 7.34 8.70 26.57
N LYS A 38 7.72 8.65 27.86
CA LYS A 38 6.84 8.16 28.93
C LYS A 38 5.53 8.94 28.99
N LYS A 39 5.60 10.27 28.99
CA LYS A 39 4.41 11.13 29.03
C LYS A 39 3.49 10.92 27.82
N LEU A 40 4.06 10.88 26.61
CA LEU A 40 3.27 10.68 25.38
C LEU A 40 2.58 9.31 25.36
N VAL A 41 3.29 8.26 25.76
CA VAL A 41 2.74 6.90 25.84
C VAL A 41 1.63 6.81 26.88
N GLU A 42 1.82 7.40 28.06
CA GLU A 42 0.78 7.46 29.10
C GLU A 42 -0.47 8.19 28.62
N GLY A 43 -0.33 9.33 27.93
CA GLY A 43 -1.47 10.07 27.37
C GLY A 43 -2.25 9.22 26.35
N ILE A 44 -1.54 8.51 25.47
CA ILE A 44 -2.18 7.64 24.47
C ILE A 44 -2.95 6.49 25.16
N ILE A 45 -2.36 5.87 26.19
CA ILE A 45 -3.01 4.78 26.94
C ILE A 45 -4.23 5.27 27.72
N LYS A 46 -4.21 6.51 28.22
CA LYS A 46 -5.36 7.15 28.89
C LYS A 46 -6.47 7.57 27.93
N GLY A 47 -6.24 7.48 26.61
CA GLY A 47 -7.20 7.89 25.60
C GLY A 47 -7.19 9.40 25.29
N GLU A 48 -6.11 10.10 25.59
CA GLU A 48 -5.94 11.50 25.18
C GLU A 48 -5.85 11.58 23.65
N GLU A 49 -6.76 12.33 23.03
CA GLU A 49 -6.85 12.46 21.57
C GLU A 49 -5.76 13.38 20.99
N GLU A 50 -5.40 14.44 21.71
CA GLU A 50 -4.45 15.47 21.26
C GLU A 50 -3.30 15.65 22.25
N GLN A 51 -2.06 15.58 21.75
CA GLN A 51 -0.85 15.77 22.54
C GLN A 51 0.20 16.51 21.72
N VAL A 52 1.02 17.34 22.39
CA VAL A 52 2.04 18.17 21.74
C VAL A 52 3.43 17.85 22.29
N LEU A 53 4.33 17.40 21.42
CA LEU A 53 5.76 17.29 21.72
C LEU A 53 6.48 18.61 21.42
N LEU A 54 6.68 19.44 22.44
CA LEU A 54 7.48 20.66 22.31
C LEU A 54 8.98 20.33 22.32
N GLY A 55 9.52 19.99 21.14
CA GLY A 55 10.93 19.62 20.97
C GLY A 55 11.74 20.66 20.21
N VAL A 56 12.85 21.10 20.80
CA VAL A 56 13.83 22.00 20.13
C VAL A 56 14.46 21.32 18.89
N THR A 57 15.02 22.11 17.99
CA THR A 57 15.75 21.58 16.83
C THR A 57 16.96 20.78 17.28
N GLY A 58 17.21 19.63 16.65
CA GLY A 58 18.32 18.73 17.01
C GLY A 58 18.08 17.81 18.21
N SER A 59 16.94 17.89 18.90
CA SER A 59 16.67 17.05 20.09
C SER A 59 16.34 15.58 19.79
N GLY A 60 16.37 15.15 18.51
CA GLY A 60 16.01 13.78 18.13
C GLY A 60 14.51 13.49 18.18
N LYS A 61 13.67 14.42 17.69
CA LYS A 61 12.20 14.27 17.64
C LYS A 61 11.75 13.00 16.92
N THR A 62 12.35 12.66 15.79
CA THR A 62 12.02 11.43 15.05
C THR A 62 12.27 10.19 15.88
N PHE A 63 13.41 10.12 16.57
CA PHE A 63 13.74 8.97 17.43
C PHE A 63 12.80 8.87 18.65
N THR A 64 12.45 10.02 19.23
CA THR A 64 11.43 10.11 20.29
C THR A 64 10.10 9.52 19.82
N MET A 65 9.60 9.96 18.66
CA MET A 65 8.33 9.46 18.10
C MET A 65 8.42 7.98 17.69
N ALA A 66 9.55 7.52 17.16
CA ALA A 66 9.76 6.11 16.85
C ALA A 66 9.65 5.23 18.11
N LYS A 67 10.20 5.68 19.24
CA LYS A 67 10.06 4.97 20.52
C LYS A 67 8.64 5.01 21.08
N VAL A 68 7.90 6.09 20.84
CA VAL A 68 6.46 6.14 21.14
C VAL A 68 5.70 5.11 20.30
N ILE A 69 5.94 5.07 18.99
CA ILE A 69 5.31 4.10 18.06
C ILE A 69 5.61 2.65 18.47
N GLU A 70 6.87 2.34 18.80
CA GLU A 70 7.30 1.04 19.33
C GLU A 70 6.61 0.70 20.66
N ALA A 71 6.39 1.67 21.55
CA ALA A 71 5.71 1.39 22.82
C ALA A 71 4.21 1.13 22.65
N VAL A 72 3.54 1.85 21.75
CA VAL A 72 2.07 1.76 21.60
C VAL A 72 1.60 0.67 20.66
N GLN A 73 2.47 0.15 19.77
CA GLN A 73 2.15 -0.95 18.84
C GLN A 73 0.89 -0.68 17.97
N ARG A 74 0.76 0.54 17.43
CA ARG A 74 -0.36 0.96 16.58
C ARG A 74 0.12 1.35 15.17
N PRO A 75 -0.63 1.00 14.11
CA PRO A 75 -0.42 1.59 12.79
C PRO A 75 -0.42 3.11 12.91
N THR A 76 0.55 3.76 12.28
CA THR A 76 0.80 5.20 12.48
C THR A 76 0.87 5.94 11.16
N LEU A 77 0.18 7.07 11.06
CA LEU A 77 0.29 8.03 9.97
C LEU A 77 1.12 9.23 10.43
N ILE A 78 2.20 9.53 9.71
CA ILE A 78 3.07 10.69 9.93
C ILE A 78 2.80 11.67 8.79
N MET A 79 2.20 12.82 9.09
CA MET A 79 1.94 13.86 8.11
C MET A 79 3.08 14.88 8.06
N ALA A 80 3.61 15.13 6.87
CA ALA A 80 4.60 16.15 6.60
C ALA A 80 4.02 17.24 5.66
N PRO A 81 4.40 18.51 5.86
CA PRO A 81 3.85 19.63 5.10
C PRO A 81 4.38 19.70 3.66
N ASN A 82 5.49 19.02 3.35
CA ASN A 82 6.09 19.03 2.02
C ASN A 82 6.78 17.68 1.69
N LYS A 83 7.03 17.44 0.39
CA LYS A 83 7.63 16.20 -0.12
C LYS A 83 9.06 15.99 0.41
N THR A 84 9.83 17.06 0.61
CA THR A 84 11.23 16.97 1.07
C THR A 84 11.31 16.42 2.50
N LEU A 85 10.54 16.99 3.44
CA LEU A 85 10.50 16.50 4.81
C LEU A 85 9.86 15.11 4.89
N ALA A 86 8.83 14.84 4.06
CA ALA A 86 8.23 13.51 3.98
C ALA A 86 9.29 12.46 3.58
N ALA A 87 10.10 12.74 2.57
CA ALA A 87 11.15 11.83 2.11
C ALA A 87 12.22 11.61 3.19
N GLN A 88 12.62 12.68 3.89
CA GLN A 88 13.56 12.58 5.01
C GLN A 88 13.01 11.68 6.14
N LEU A 89 11.78 11.95 6.59
CA LEU A 89 11.13 11.17 7.65
C LEU A 89 10.92 9.72 7.23
N TYR A 90 10.56 9.46 5.97
CA TYR A 90 10.48 8.11 5.43
C TYR A 90 11.81 7.38 5.52
N GLY A 91 12.92 8.01 5.09
CA GLY A 91 14.26 7.43 5.22
C GLY A 91 14.67 7.16 6.66
N GLU A 92 14.44 8.13 7.56
CA GLU A 92 14.73 7.98 8.99
C GLU A 92 13.91 6.84 9.62
N MET A 93 12.60 6.78 9.36
CA MET A 93 11.74 5.72 9.88
C MET A 93 12.08 4.36 9.30
N LYS A 94 12.45 4.27 8.01
CA LYS A 94 12.86 3.01 7.38
C LYS A 94 14.16 2.47 7.97
N ASN A 95 15.10 3.35 8.32
CA ASN A 95 16.32 2.98 9.04
C ASN A 95 16.03 2.53 10.48
N LEU A 96 15.07 3.16 11.16
CA LEU A 96 14.69 2.81 12.53
C LEU A 96 13.86 1.53 12.60
N PHE A 97 13.01 1.24 11.62
CA PHE A 97 12.12 0.08 11.57
C PHE A 97 12.38 -0.79 10.33
N PRO A 98 13.60 -1.32 10.13
CA PRO A 98 14.00 -1.99 8.88
C PRO A 98 13.22 -3.28 8.63
N ASN A 99 12.64 -3.87 9.68
CA ASN A 99 11.86 -5.09 9.57
C ASN A 99 10.37 -4.82 9.36
N ASN A 100 9.84 -3.63 9.66
CA ASN A 100 8.41 -3.32 9.59
C ASN A 100 8.02 -2.64 8.27
N ALA A 101 6.71 -2.52 8.02
CA ALA A 101 6.21 -1.87 6.82
C ALA A 101 6.24 -0.34 6.97
N VAL A 102 7.37 0.27 6.62
CA VAL A 102 7.50 1.73 6.48
C VAL A 102 7.21 2.12 5.04
N GLU A 103 6.17 2.93 4.87
CA GLU A 103 5.53 3.22 3.58
C GLU A 103 5.52 4.72 3.29
N TYR A 104 5.39 5.08 2.01
CA TYR A 104 5.47 6.46 1.54
C TYR A 104 4.27 6.85 0.68
N PHE A 105 3.52 7.86 1.11
CA PHE A 105 2.26 8.26 0.49
C PHE A 105 2.19 9.76 0.19
N VAL A 106 2.66 10.16 -0.99
CA VAL A 106 2.60 11.55 -1.47
C VAL A 106 1.92 11.63 -2.83
N SER A 107 1.69 12.85 -3.33
CA SER A 107 1.23 13.04 -4.70
C SER A 107 2.22 12.40 -5.68
N TYR A 108 1.70 11.48 -6.48
CA TYR A 108 2.40 10.82 -7.58
C TYR A 108 2.55 11.68 -8.84
N TYR A 109 2.14 12.95 -8.82
CA TYR A 109 2.40 13.84 -9.94
C TYR A 109 3.76 14.52 -9.78
N ASP A 110 4.59 14.44 -10.81
CA ASP A 110 5.81 15.24 -10.94
C ASP A 110 5.45 16.67 -11.37
N TYR A 111 4.51 16.77 -12.31
CA TYR A 111 3.91 18.03 -12.76
C TYR A 111 2.40 17.88 -12.77
N TYR A 112 1.69 18.90 -12.29
CA TYR A 112 0.23 18.93 -12.27
C TYR A 112 -0.28 20.36 -12.43
N THR A 113 -0.99 20.59 -13.52
CA THR A 113 -1.77 21.79 -13.77
C THR A 113 -3.25 21.41 -13.66
N PRO A 114 -3.98 21.98 -12.68
CA PRO A 114 -5.42 21.73 -12.57
C PRO A 114 -6.16 22.35 -13.76
N GLU A 115 -7.26 21.74 -14.12
CA GLU A 115 -8.24 22.36 -15.02
C GLU A 115 -8.79 23.62 -14.35
N ALA A 116 -8.75 24.74 -15.06
CA ALA A 116 -9.26 26.00 -14.53
C ALA A 116 -9.76 26.90 -15.66
N TYR A 117 -10.78 27.69 -15.35
CA TYR A 117 -11.20 28.80 -16.20
C TYR A 117 -10.86 30.11 -15.50
N VAL A 118 -10.20 31.03 -16.22
CA VAL A 118 -9.77 32.34 -15.73
C VAL A 118 -10.67 33.41 -16.36
N PRO A 119 -11.70 33.90 -15.63
CA PRO A 119 -12.72 34.77 -16.23
C PRO A 119 -12.17 36.12 -16.73
N ARG A 120 -11.15 36.65 -16.06
CA ARG A 120 -10.58 37.98 -16.40
C ARG A 120 -9.95 38.01 -17.79
N SER A 121 -9.35 36.89 -18.21
CA SER A 121 -8.67 36.77 -19.51
C SER A 121 -9.44 35.87 -20.48
N ASP A 122 -10.66 35.44 -20.10
CA ASP A 122 -11.47 34.47 -20.83
C ASP A 122 -10.64 33.25 -21.28
N THR A 123 -9.80 32.74 -20.38
CA THR A 123 -8.84 31.67 -20.70
C THR A 123 -9.23 30.40 -20.00
N TYR A 124 -9.41 29.34 -20.79
CA TYR A 124 -9.51 27.98 -20.29
C TYR A 124 -8.11 27.35 -20.26
N ILE A 125 -7.74 26.80 -19.10
CA ILE A 125 -6.50 26.09 -18.83
C ILE A 125 -6.85 24.61 -18.75
N GLU A 126 -6.38 23.84 -19.72
CA GLU A 126 -6.55 22.39 -19.74
C GLU A 126 -5.76 21.72 -18.62
N LYS A 127 -6.31 20.61 -18.14
CA LYS A 127 -5.60 19.73 -17.21
C LYS A 127 -4.39 19.13 -17.91
N GLU A 128 -3.21 19.34 -17.35
CA GLU A 128 -1.97 18.68 -17.77
C GLU A 128 -1.33 18.02 -16.55
N SER A 129 -0.85 16.78 -16.71
CA SER A 129 -0.21 16.08 -15.60
C SER A 129 0.79 15.04 -16.07
N SER A 130 1.88 14.90 -15.33
CA SER A 130 2.87 13.83 -15.49
C SER A 130 2.93 12.98 -14.23
N ILE A 131 2.81 11.66 -14.38
CA ILE A 131 2.79 10.70 -13.26
C ILE A 131 4.20 10.11 -13.06
N ASN A 132 4.61 10.09 -11.80
CA ASN A 132 5.79 9.40 -11.32
C ASN A 132 5.43 7.96 -10.92
N GLU A 133 5.83 7.00 -11.76
CA GLU A 133 5.54 5.58 -11.56
C GLU A 133 6.13 5.01 -10.26
N GLN A 134 7.26 5.53 -9.79
CA GLN A 134 7.87 5.07 -8.53
C GLN A 134 7.02 5.49 -7.33
N ILE A 135 6.50 6.71 -7.33
CA ILE A 135 5.62 7.20 -6.26
C ILE A 135 4.27 6.48 -6.33
N ASP A 136 3.71 6.25 -7.52
CA ASP A 136 2.48 5.48 -7.67
C ASP A 136 2.60 4.07 -7.08
N ARG A 137 3.71 3.38 -7.34
CA ARG A 137 4.02 2.09 -6.71
C ARG A 137 4.04 2.20 -5.18
N LEU A 138 4.72 3.22 -4.62
CA LEU A 138 4.79 3.41 -3.17
C LEU A 138 3.41 3.68 -2.54
N ARG A 139 2.50 4.35 -3.27
CA ARG A 139 1.11 4.51 -2.84
C ARG A 139 0.37 3.17 -2.81
N HIS A 140 0.55 2.33 -3.84
CA HIS A 140 -0.01 0.98 -3.87
C HIS A 140 0.53 0.10 -2.74
N SER A 141 1.84 0.18 -2.47
CA SER A 141 2.48 -0.48 -1.32
C SER A 141 1.86 -0.04 0.00
N SER A 142 1.69 1.27 0.20
CA SER A 142 1.09 1.85 1.40
C SER A 142 -0.32 1.30 1.67
N THR A 143 -1.19 1.33 0.66
CA THR A 143 -2.59 0.86 0.80
C THR A 143 -2.67 -0.64 1.01
N ARG A 144 -1.81 -1.41 0.35
CA ARG A 144 -1.71 -2.86 0.56
C ARG A 144 -1.27 -3.18 1.99
N SER A 145 -0.22 -2.51 2.47
CA SER A 145 0.33 -2.75 3.80
C SER A 145 -0.71 -2.50 4.91
N LEU A 146 -1.55 -1.47 4.78
CA LEU A 146 -2.67 -1.26 5.71
C LEU A 146 -3.69 -2.40 5.76
N VAL A 147 -3.90 -3.10 4.64
CA VAL A 147 -4.86 -4.20 4.54
C VAL A 147 -4.23 -5.51 5.06
N GLU A 148 -2.96 -5.74 4.77
CA GLU A 148 -2.30 -7.01 5.07
C GLU A 148 -1.61 -7.06 6.43
N ARG A 149 -1.26 -5.90 7.01
CA ARG A 149 -0.32 -5.81 8.14
C ARG A 149 -0.80 -4.85 9.23
N ARG A 150 -0.45 -5.15 10.49
CA ARG A 150 -0.64 -4.22 11.62
C ARG A 150 0.57 -3.33 11.90
N ASP A 151 1.76 -3.74 11.46
CA ASP A 151 3.01 -3.04 11.73
C ASP A 151 3.35 -2.03 10.63
N THR A 152 2.39 -1.16 10.31
CA THR A 152 2.48 -0.21 9.21
C THR A 152 2.67 1.23 9.71
N ILE A 153 3.71 1.89 9.21
CA ILE A 153 3.97 3.31 9.41
C ILE A 153 3.93 3.97 8.03
N ILE A 154 2.99 4.89 7.81
CA ILE A 154 2.91 5.65 6.56
C ILE A 154 3.43 7.06 6.80
N VAL A 155 4.42 7.48 6.02
CA VAL A 155 4.82 8.88 5.92
C VAL A 155 4.13 9.51 4.73
N ALA A 156 3.29 10.51 4.96
CA ALA A 156 2.43 11.10 3.95
C ALA A 156 2.55 12.63 3.87
N SER A 157 2.24 13.17 2.69
CA SER A 157 1.88 14.58 2.56
C SER A 157 0.37 14.77 2.76
N VAL A 158 -0.13 15.99 2.56
CA VAL A 158 -1.57 16.27 2.47
C VAL A 158 -2.31 15.40 1.45
N SER A 159 -1.62 14.66 0.58
CA SER A 159 -2.27 13.67 -0.29
C SER A 159 -3.10 12.63 0.49
N CYS A 160 -2.85 12.37 1.77
CA CYS A 160 -3.64 11.43 2.57
C CYS A 160 -5.07 11.89 2.87
N ILE A 161 -5.40 13.17 2.66
CA ILE A 161 -6.77 13.70 2.84
C ILE A 161 -7.53 13.77 1.52
N TYR A 162 -6.87 13.49 0.38
CA TYR A 162 -7.51 13.44 -0.93
C TYR A 162 -8.22 12.10 -1.14
N GLY A 163 -9.32 12.13 -1.89
CA GLY A 163 -10.14 10.96 -2.15
C GLY A 163 -9.37 9.84 -2.83
N ILE A 164 -9.62 8.62 -2.35
CA ILE A 164 -9.19 7.33 -2.91
C ILE A 164 -10.43 6.41 -2.87
N GLY A 165 -10.51 5.40 -3.74
CA GLY A 165 -11.57 4.40 -3.70
C GLY A 165 -11.75 3.80 -2.30
N SER A 166 -12.98 3.40 -1.95
CA SER A 166 -13.26 2.89 -0.60
C SER A 166 -12.45 1.63 -0.29
N VAL A 167 -12.12 1.42 0.98
CA VAL A 167 -11.41 0.22 1.44
C VAL A 167 -12.18 -1.04 1.04
N ASP A 168 -13.50 -1.06 1.25
CA ASP A 168 -14.37 -2.18 0.85
C ASP A 168 -14.27 -2.49 -0.64
N ALA A 169 -14.24 -1.45 -1.49
CA ALA A 169 -14.08 -1.59 -2.93
C ALA A 169 -12.66 -2.12 -3.26
N TYR A 170 -11.61 -1.53 -2.68
CA TYR A 170 -10.24 -1.95 -2.92
C TYR A 170 -9.98 -3.41 -2.48
N SER A 171 -10.51 -3.81 -1.33
CA SER A 171 -10.34 -5.15 -0.78
C SER A 171 -11.17 -6.20 -1.50
N SER A 172 -12.42 -5.87 -1.89
CA SER A 172 -13.24 -6.75 -2.75
C SER A 172 -12.67 -6.88 -4.17
N MET A 173 -11.89 -5.89 -4.61
CA MET A 173 -11.12 -5.91 -5.86
C MET A 173 -9.71 -6.48 -5.63
N SER A 174 -9.69 -7.62 -4.96
CA SER A 174 -8.53 -8.50 -4.89
C SER A 174 -8.96 -9.95 -5.03
N PHE A 175 -8.06 -10.81 -5.49
CA PHE A 175 -8.28 -12.25 -5.44
C PHE A 175 -7.00 -12.98 -5.06
N ILE A 176 -7.18 -14.12 -4.41
CA ILE A 176 -6.08 -14.99 -4.00
C ILE A 176 -5.90 -16.08 -5.04
N LEU A 177 -4.64 -16.36 -5.37
CA LEU A 177 -4.22 -17.53 -6.12
C LEU A 177 -3.41 -18.42 -5.19
N GLU A 178 -3.78 -19.70 -5.12
CA GLU A 178 -3.16 -20.68 -4.23
C GLU A 178 -2.61 -21.85 -5.04
N LYS A 179 -1.52 -22.44 -4.55
CA LYS A 179 -1.00 -23.69 -5.11
C LYS A 179 -2.07 -24.79 -4.97
N ASN A 180 -2.19 -25.63 -6.01
CA ASN A 180 -3.20 -26.69 -6.18
C ASN A 180 -4.65 -26.17 -6.31
N GLN A 181 -4.85 -24.86 -6.51
CA GLN A 181 -6.17 -24.33 -6.79
C GLN A 181 -6.63 -24.77 -8.18
N ASN A 182 -7.84 -25.33 -8.25
CA ASN A 182 -8.49 -25.66 -9.52
C ASN A 182 -9.19 -24.41 -10.07
N ILE A 183 -8.54 -23.74 -11.02
CA ILE A 183 -9.00 -22.54 -11.70
C ILE A 183 -8.42 -22.48 -13.10
N SER A 184 -9.26 -22.26 -14.12
CA SER A 184 -8.75 -22.14 -15.48
C SER A 184 -8.00 -20.83 -15.70
N ARG A 185 -6.99 -20.87 -16.56
CA ARG A 185 -6.16 -19.71 -16.90
C ARG A 185 -6.99 -18.54 -17.44
N ASP A 186 -8.04 -18.82 -18.22
CA ASP A 186 -8.92 -17.79 -18.78
C ASP A 186 -9.71 -17.05 -17.70
N ILE A 187 -10.09 -17.74 -16.61
CA ILE A 187 -10.73 -17.10 -15.46
C ILE A 187 -9.75 -16.15 -14.77
N ILE A 188 -8.49 -16.57 -14.56
CA ILE A 188 -7.45 -15.71 -13.96
C ILE A 188 -7.24 -14.46 -14.82
N ILE A 189 -7.13 -14.63 -16.15
CA ILE A 189 -6.95 -13.52 -17.09
C ILE A 189 -8.13 -12.55 -17.02
N ARG A 190 -9.38 -13.04 -16.98
CA ARG A 190 -10.56 -12.17 -16.84
C ARG A 190 -10.52 -11.37 -15.54
N LYS A 191 -10.19 -12.01 -14.42
CA LYS A 191 -10.03 -11.32 -13.12
C LYS A 191 -8.93 -10.26 -13.17
N LEU A 192 -7.80 -10.53 -13.83
CA LEU A 192 -6.72 -9.55 -14.00
C LEU A 192 -7.17 -8.32 -14.80
N VAL A 193 -7.93 -8.52 -15.88
CA VAL A 193 -8.49 -7.42 -16.67
C VAL A 193 -9.50 -6.60 -15.85
N GLU A 194 -10.32 -7.25 -15.03
CA GLU A 194 -11.24 -6.56 -14.10
C GLU A 194 -10.48 -5.72 -13.06
N LEU A 195 -9.30 -6.16 -12.65
CA LEU A 195 -8.37 -5.41 -11.78
C LEU A 195 -7.52 -4.36 -12.53
N LEU A 196 -7.86 -4.04 -13.79
CA LEU A 196 -7.16 -3.07 -14.65
C LEU A 196 -5.70 -3.42 -14.98
N TYR A 197 -5.36 -4.71 -14.95
CA TYR A 197 -4.07 -5.15 -15.50
C TYR A 197 -4.13 -5.20 -17.02
N LYS A 198 -3.01 -4.84 -17.66
CA LYS A 198 -2.89 -4.85 -19.12
C LYS A 198 -2.12 -6.08 -19.58
N ARG A 199 -2.61 -6.77 -20.62
CA ARG A 199 -1.84 -7.83 -21.26
C ARG A 199 -0.69 -7.20 -22.07
N ARG A 200 0.56 -7.55 -21.76
CA ARG A 200 1.75 -7.11 -22.51
C ARG A 200 2.78 -8.21 -22.59
N ASP A 201 2.93 -8.80 -23.78
CA ASP A 201 3.85 -9.94 -23.97
C ASP A 201 5.33 -9.51 -24.15
N MET A 202 5.57 -8.36 -24.79
CA MET A 202 6.91 -7.81 -25.06
C MET A 202 7.39 -6.81 -24.01
N ASP A 203 6.62 -5.74 -23.78
CA ASP A 203 6.91 -4.70 -22.79
C ASP A 203 6.36 -5.08 -21.40
N PHE A 204 7.02 -6.05 -20.76
CA PHE A 204 6.57 -6.58 -19.47
C PHE A 204 6.99 -5.66 -18.32
N ARG A 205 6.01 -4.95 -17.77
CA ARG A 205 6.19 -3.93 -16.73
C ARG A 205 5.09 -4.01 -15.67
N ARG A 206 5.27 -3.27 -14.59
CA ARG A 206 4.31 -3.15 -13.48
C ARG A 206 2.87 -2.93 -13.96
N GLY A 207 1.92 -3.63 -13.33
CA GLY A 207 0.51 -3.54 -13.69
C GLY A 207 0.14 -4.28 -14.99
N CYS A 208 1.03 -5.15 -15.48
CA CYS A 208 0.79 -5.96 -16.65
C CYS A 208 0.87 -7.45 -16.33
N PHE A 209 0.33 -8.26 -17.24
CA PHE A 209 0.50 -9.71 -17.24
C PHE A 209 0.84 -10.20 -18.65
N ARG A 210 1.46 -11.38 -18.75
CA ARG A 210 1.69 -12.08 -20.02
C ARG A 210 1.42 -13.57 -19.85
N ALA A 211 1.04 -14.22 -20.95
CA ALA A 211 0.73 -15.64 -20.94
C ALA A 211 1.53 -16.35 -22.03
N LYS A 212 2.32 -17.35 -21.65
CA LYS A 212 3.18 -18.14 -22.54
C LYS A 212 2.93 -19.63 -22.28
N GLY A 213 2.15 -20.27 -23.16
CA GLY A 213 1.69 -21.64 -22.94
C GLY A 213 0.93 -21.76 -21.61
N ASP A 214 1.37 -22.70 -20.78
CA ASP A 214 0.79 -22.99 -19.46
C ASP A 214 1.32 -22.10 -18.34
N VAL A 215 2.12 -21.09 -18.68
CA VAL A 215 2.67 -20.13 -17.72
C VAL A 215 1.95 -18.79 -17.84
N LEU A 216 1.45 -18.30 -16.71
CA LEU A 216 0.97 -16.93 -16.54
C LEU A 216 1.96 -16.15 -15.69
N GLU A 217 2.47 -15.05 -16.21
CA GLU A 217 3.33 -14.14 -15.45
C GLU A 217 2.59 -12.83 -15.16
N ILE A 218 2.55 -12.45 -13.89
CA ILE A 218 1.83 -11.28 -13.39
C ILE A 218 2.86 -10.34 -12.73
N PHE A 219 2.90 -9.08 -13.16
CA PHE A 219 3.71 -8.05 -12.52
C PHE A 219 2.82 -7.20 -11.61
N PRO A 220 2.80 -7.45 -10.29
CA PRO A 220 1.90 -6.75 -9.38
C PRO A 220 2.19 -5.24 -9.29
N SER A 221 1.14 -4.45 -9.02
CA SER A 221 1.22 -2.98 -8.96
C SER A 221 2.08 -2.42 -7.82
N HIS A 222 2.39 -3.24 -6.81
CA HIS A 222 3.10 -2.81 -5.60
C HIS A 222 4.59 -3.22 -5.57
N TYR A 223 5.06 -4.05 -6.50
CA TYR A 223 6.49 -4.40 -6.60
C TYR A 223 7.20 -3.61 -7.71
N GLU A 224 8.53 -3.51 -7.58
CA GLU A 224 9.41 -2.84 -8.54
C GLU A 224 10.29 -3.83 -9.30
N ASP A 225 10.73 -4.90 -8.64
CA ASP A 225 11.76 -5.83 -9.10
C ASP A 225 11.31 -7.31 -8.98
N ARG A 226 10.01 -7.53 -8.75
CA ARG A 226 9.44 -8.85 -8.51
C ARG A 226 8.17 -9.04 -9.32
N SER A 227 8.08 -10.17 -10.01
CA SER A 227 6.87 -10.65 -10.66
C SER A 227 6.54 -12.07 -10.21
N TRP A 228 5.30 -12.51 -10.42
CA TRP A 228 4.86 -13.85 -10.07
C TRP A 228 4.69 -14.69 -11.32
N LYS A 229 5.40 -15.81 -11.36
CA LYS A 229 5.27 -16.84 -12.38
C LYS A 229 4.39 -17.96 -11.86
N ILE A 230 3.24 -18.13 -12.47
CA ILE A 230 2.23 -19.13 -12.14
C ILE A 230 2.28 -20.19 -13.23
N SER A 231 2.74 -21.39 -12.87
CA SER A 231 2.70 -22.56 -13.75
C SER A 231 1.39 -23.31 -13.55
N MET A 232 0.71 -23.60 -14.65
CA MET A 232 -0.55 -24.31 -14.69
C MET A 232 -0.36 -25.72 -15.23
N PHE A 233 -1.21 -26.66 -14.82
CA PHE A 233 -1.38 -27.96 -15.45
C PHE A 233 -2.86 -28.18 -15.75
N GLY A 234 -3.26 -27.94 -16.99
CA GLY A 234 -4.68 -27.82 -17.34
C GLY A 234 -5.34 -26.67 -16.57
N ASP A 235 -6.31 -26.99 -15.72
CA ASP A 235 -7.03 -26.03 -14.88
C ASP A 235 -6.55 -26.02 -13.42
N GLU A 236 -5.33 -26.49 -13.14
CA GLU A 236 -4.76 -26.48 -11.78
C GLU A 236 -3.50 -25.63 -11.71
N ILE A 237 -3.36 -24.82 -10.64
CA ILE A 237 -2.13 -24.10 -10.34
C ILE A 237 -1.10 -25.06 -9.74
N GLU A 238 -0.09 -25.45 -10.51
CA GLU A 238 0.96 -26.37 -10.05
C GLU A 238 1.96 -25.66 -9.12
N SER A 239 2.36 -24.44 -9.47
CA SER A 239 3.31 -23.68 -8.65
C SER A 239 3.21 -22.17 -8.86
N ILE A 240 3.53 -21.45 -7.80
CA ILE A 240 3.66 -19.99 -7.81
C ILE A 240 5.09 -19.67 -7.38
N THR A 241 5.83 -18.98 -8.24
CA THR A 241 7.22 -18.62 -7.99
C THR A 241 7.40 -17.12 -8.18
N GLU A 242 8.01 -16.46 -7.22
CA GLU A 242 8.47 -15.09 -7.36
C GLU A 242 9.76 -15.06 -8.20
N VAL A 243 9.78 -14.25 -9.25
CA VAL A 243 10.87 -14.16 -10.22
C VAL A 243 11.26 -12.71 -10.51
N ASP A 244 12.53 -12.49 -10.82
CA ASP A 244 13.02 -11.22 -11.34
C ASP A 244 12.43 -11.02 -12.75
N PRO A 245 11.70 -9.92 -13.01
CA PRO A 245 11.00 -9.71 -14.28
C PRO A 245 11.95 -9.47 -15.47
N LEU A 246 13.21 -9.08 -15.21
CA LEU A 246 14.23 -8.80 -16.22
C LEU A 246 15.08 -10.04 -16.52
N THR A 247 15.59 -10.71 -15.50
CA THR A 247 16.51 -11.86 -15.65
C THR A 247 15.79 -13.20 -15.69
N GLY A 248 14.58 -13.28 -15.11
CA GLY A 248 13.83 -14.53 -14.94
C GLY A 248 14.36 -15.41 -13.80
N GLU A 249 15.29 -14.92 -12.99
CA GLU A 249 15.83 -15.64 -11.84
C GLU A 249 14.74 -15.93 -10.81
N LYS A 250 14.70 -17.16 -10.28
CA LYS A 250 13.73 -17.58 -9.26
C LYS A 250 14.21 -17.13 -7.88
N ILE A 251 13.41 -16.34 -7.19
CA ILE A 251 13.75 -15.81 -5.86
C ILE A 251 13.11 -16.64 -4.75
N ALA A 252 11.81 -16.87 -4.83
CA ALA A 252 11.07 -17.56 -3.77
C ALA A 252 9.93 -18.42 -4.33
N LYS A 253 9.66 -19.54 -3.68
CA LYS A 253 8.44 -20.33 -3.93
C LYS A 253 7.35 -19.85 -2.98
N MET A 254 6.16 -19.62 -3.53
CA MET A 254 5.01 -19.09 -2.79
C MET A 254 3.90 -20.15 -2.76
N ASN A 255 3.27 -20.32 -1.60
CA ASN A 255 2.07 -21.16 -1.48
C ASN A 255 0.82 -20.43 -1.97
N GLN A 256 0.79 -19.10 -1.82
CA GLN A 256 -0.30 -18.26 -2.26
C GLN A 256 0.20 -16.84 -2.58
N VAL A 257 -0.53 -16.15 -3.45
CA VAL A 257 -0.36 -14.71 -3.70
C VAL A 257 -1.71 -14.03 -3.76
N ARG A 258 -1.78 -12.78 -3.28
CA ARG A 258 -2.98 -11.94 -3.37
C ARG A 258 -2.75 -10.86 -4.42
N VAL A 259 -3.57 -10.85 -5.46
CA VAL A 259 -3.55 -9.85 -6.52
C VAL A 259 -4.49 -8.72 -6.14
N PHE A 260 -3.98 -7.48 -6.07
CA PHE A 260 -4.78 -6.27 -5.81
C PHE A 260 -5.02 -5.49 -7.10
N ALA A 261 -6.04 -4.65 -7.11
CA ALA A 261 -6.29 -3.72 -8.21
C ALA A 261 -5.05 -2.90 -8.62
N ASN A 262 -4.88 -2.72 -9.93
CA ASN A 262 -3.85 -1.87 -10.54
C ASN A 262 -4.23 -0.38 -10.56
N SER A 263 -5.22 0.01 -9.76
CA SER A 263 -5.62 1.40 -9.56
C SER A 263 -6.31 1.56 -8.21
N HIS A 264 -6.16 2.74 -7.61
CA HIS A 264 -6.90 3.16 -6.41
C HIS A 264 -8.34 3.60 -6.71
N TYR A 265 -8.72 3.76 -7.98
CA TYR A 265 -10.02 4.29 -8.40
C TYR A 265 -10.81 3.32 -9.28
N VAL A 266 -10.60 2.01 -9.10
CA VAL A 266 -11.44 1.04 -9.79
C VAL A 266 -12.87 1.23 -9.31
N THR A 267 -13.79 1.45 -10.24
CA THR A 267 -15.21 1.46 -9.95
C THR A 267 -15.70 0.04 -10.23
N PRO A 268 -16.28 -0.67 -9.25
CA PRO A 268 -16.94 -1.94 -9.53
C PRO A 268 -17.95 -1.71 -10.66
N LYS A 269 -18.00 -2.59 -11.66
CA LYS A 269 -19.04 -2.49 -12.69
C LYS A 269 -20.38 -2.33 -11.98
N PRO A 270 -21.21 -1.32 -12.35
CA PRO A 270 -22.49 -1.15 -11.70
C PRO A 270 -23.24 -2.48 -11.80
N THR A 271 -23.82 -2.93 -10.69
CA THR A 271 -24.83 -3.97 -10.73
C THR A 271 -25.98 -3.37 -11.52
N ILE A 272 -25.98 -3.57 -12.85
CA ILE A 272 -27.14 -3.29 -13.68
C ILE A 272 -28.22 -4.24 -13.15
N LYS A 273 -28.99 -3.76 -12.18
CA LYS A 273 -30.26 -4.36 -11.82
C LYS A 273 -31.15 -4.12 -13.06
N LYS A 274 -31.27 -5.15 -13.89
CA LYS A 274 -32.44 -5.29 -14.75
C LYS A 274 -33.66 -5.45 -13.85
#